data_AF-A0A5C6DA64-F1
#
_entry.id   AF-A0A5C6DA64-F1
#
_cell.length_a   1.000
_cell.length_b   1.000
_cell.length_c   1.000
_cell.angle_alpha   90.00
_cell.angle_beta   90.00
_cell.angle_gamma   90.00
#
_symmetry.space_group_name_H-M   'P 1'
#
loop_
_entity.id
_entity.type
_entity.pdbx_description
1 polymer ?
#
loop_
_entity_poly.entity_id
_entity_poly.type
_entity_poly.pdbx_seq_one_letter_code
_entity_poly.pdbx_strand_id
1 'polypeptide(L)'
;MQDSRSYTHTRCRTDTTVEGPEFRAMSDPMAGMRSTYCVKCEDQFPVTEFAWSDTNELISNYYARHRKAASASDLWWCGNGGLAVLAGLGSVAGIILGIILGVTTTWLIGLVTGILLAITGAILGLVARETLFSRRIVKRVCGVNDTRMLR
;
A
#
# COMPACT_ATOMS: atom_id res chain seq x y z
N MET A 1 3.23 -6.26 19.45
CA MET A 1 2.59 -5.86 18.18
C MET A 1 1.40 -6.77 17.99
N GLN A 2 0.25 -6.25 17.55
CA GLN A 2 -0.81 -7.13 17.04
C GLN A 2 -0.39 -7.57 15.64
N ASP A 3 -0.47 -8.87 15.37
CA ASP A 3 -0.19 -9.45 14.05
C ASP A 3 -1.47 -9.98 13.37
N SER A 4 -2.60 -9.91 14.06
CA SER A 4 -3.92 -10.24 13.55
C SER A 4 -5.02 -9.40 14.21
N ARG A 5 -6.16 -9.26 13.52
CA ARG A 5 -7.40 -8.68 14.06
C ARG A 5 -8.60 -9.26 13.32
N SER A 6 -9.71 -9.45 14.01
CA SER A 6 -10.96 -9.91 13.40
C SER A 6 -11.87 -8.75 13.04
N TYR A 7 -12.59 -8.89 11.93
CA TYR A 7 -13.67 -8.00 11.53
C TYR A 7 -14.92 -8.78 11.16
N THR A 8 -16.08 -8.16 11.34
CA THR A 8 -17.39 -8.76 11.12
C THR A 8 -18.07 -8.09 9.92
N HIS A 9 -18.60 -8.88 8.99
CA HIS A 9 -19.49 -8.35 7.95
C HIS A 9 -20.84 -8.00 8.55
N THR A 10 -21.28 -6.75 8.40
CA THR A 10 -22.51 -6.22 9.01
C THR A 10 -23.77 -6.96 8.53
N ARG A 11 -23.78 -7.47 7.29
CA ARG A 11 -24.91 -8.21 6.73
C ARG A 11 -24.94 -9.67 7.19
N CYS A 12 -23.88 -10.44 6.95
CA CYS A 12 -23.89 -11.88 7.22
C CYS A 12 -23.51 -12.25 8.67
N ARG A 13 -23.04 -11.26 9.44
CA ARG A 13 -22.63 -11.35 10.86
C ARG A 13 -21.53 -12.38 11.14
N THR A 14 -20.70 -12.66 10.14
CA THR A 14 -19.59 -13.61 10.30
C THR A 14 -18.28 -12.85 10.43
N ASP A 15 -17.49 -13.31 11.39
CA ASP A 15 -16.17 -12.82 11.66
C ASP A 15 -15.17 -13.42 10.67
N THR A 16 -14.29 -12.57 10.18
CA THR A 16 -13.13 -12.94 9.38
C THR A 16 -11.89 -12.44 10.12
N THR A 17 -10.98 -13.35 10.45
CA THR A 17 -9.69 -13.01 11.03
C THR A 17 -8.71 -12.75 9.91
N VAL A 18 -8.07 -11.58 9.94
CA VAL A 18 -6.98 -11.23 9.03
C VAL A 18 -5.67 -11.18 9.82
N GLU A 19 -4.61 -11.72 9.23
CA GLU A 19 -3.29 -11.82 9.85
C GLU A 19 -2.21 -11.30 8.89
N GLY A 20 -0.98 -11.12 9.38
CA GLY A 20 0.18 -10.95 8.52
C GLY A 20 0.16 -9.70 7.62
N PRO A 21 0.63 -9.80 6.36
CA PRO A 21 0.66 -8.69 5.41
C PRO A 21 -0.71 -8.08 5.13
N GLU A 22 -1.75 -8.91 5.07
CA GLU A 22 -3.13 -8.49 4.84
C GLU A 22 -3.64 -7.64 6.00
N PHE A 23 -3.32 -8.04 7.24
CA PHE A 23 -3.67 -7.24 8.41
C PHE A 23 -2.91 -5.91 8.40
N ARG A 24 -1.63 -5.90 8.00
CA ARG A 24 -0.88 -4.66 7.87
C ARG A 24 -1.55 -3.71 6.87
N ALA A 25 -1.91 -4.19 5.69
CA ALA A 25 -2.60 -3.40 4.68
C ALA A 25 -3.97 -2.88 5.17
N MET A 26 -4.72 -3.72 5.88
CA MET A 26 -6.04 -3.38 6.39
C MET A 26 -5.99 -2.43 7.61
N SER A 27 -4.94 -2.53 8.44
CA SER A 27 -4.72 -1.62 9.57
C SER A 27 -4.28 -0.24 9.13
N ASP A 28 -3.69 -0.10 7.94
CA ASP A 28 -3.14 1.14 7.44
C ASP A 28 -4.25 2.06 6.88
N PRO A 29 -4.62 3.12 7.61
CA PRO A 29 -5.59 4.07 7.10
C PRO A 29 -5.04 4.78 5.85
N MET A 30 -3.75 4.86 5.58
CA MET A 30 -3.24 5.54 4.38
C MET A 30 -3.31 4.67 3.11
N ALA A 31 -3.46 3.35 3.23
CA ALA A 31 -3.40 2.40 2.11
C ALA A 31 -4.57 2.52 1.11
N GLY A 32 -5.64 3.23 1.46
CA GLY A 32 -6.74 3.50 0.52
C GLY A 32 -7.62 2.28 0.23
N MET A 33 -7.64 1.26 1.10
CA MET A 33 -8.46 0.06 0.95
C MET A 33 -9.95 0.42 0.82
N ARG A 34 -10.60 -0.08 -0.25
CA ARG A 34 -12.01 0.22 -0.58
C ARG A 34 -12.94 -0.96 -0.32
N SER A 35 -12.43 -2.17 -0.49
CA SER A 35 -13.17 -3.42 -0.26
C SER A 35 -12.31 -4.41 0.51
N THR A 36 -12.97 -5.37 1.16
CA THR A 36 -12.34 -6.56 1.75
C THR A 36 -13.23 -7.79 1.54
N TYR A 37 -12.67 -8.97 1.75
CA TYR A 37 -13.32 -10.25 1.51
C TYR A 37 -14.15 -10.71 2.72
N CYS A 38 -15.30 -11.31 2.48
CA CYS A 38 -16.12 -11.97 3.50
C CYS A 38 -16.09 -13.49 3.30
N VAL A 39 -15.60 -14.25 4.28
CA VAL A 39 -15.45 -15.70 4.17
C VAL A 39 -16.77 -16.47 4.05
N LYS A 40 -17.89 -15.93 4.55
CA LYS A 40 -19.20 -16.59 4.48
C LYS A 40 -19.94 -16.27 3.18
N CYS A 41 -19.82 -15.05 2.69
CA CYS A 41 -20.46 -14.65 1.43
C CYS A 41 -19.60 -15.01 0.21
N GLU A 42 -18.34 -15.39 0.45
CA GLU A 42 -17.34 -15.74 -0.57
C GLU A 42 -17.11 -14.64 -1.62
N ASP A 43 -17.29 -13.38 -1.23
CA ASP A 43 -17.23 -12.23 -2.14
C ASP A 43 -16.59 -11.00 -1.46
N GLN A 44 -16.22 -10.00 -2.26
CA GLN A 44 -15.66 -8.73 -1.81
C GLN A 44 -16.76 -7.68 -1.62
N PHE A 45 -16.76 -7.03 -0.45
CA PHE A 45 -17.70 -5.96 -0.13
C PHE A 45 -16.95 -4.68 0.24
N PRO A 46 -17.58 -3.51 0.11
CA PRO A 46 -16.99 -2.25 0.56
C PRO A 46 -16.60 -2.30 2.05
N VAL A 47 -15.49 -1.65 2.43
CA VAL A 47 -15.05 -1.57 3.84
C VAL A 47 -16.06 -0.89 4.77
N THR A 48 -17.03 -0.14 4.21
CA THR A 48 -18.16 0.44 4.94
C THR A 48 -19.16 -0.60 5.45
N GLU A 49 -19.13 -1.83 4.92
CA GLU A 49 -19.98 -2.93 5.36
C GLU A 49 -19.33 -3.81 6.44
N PHE A 50 -18.13 -3.47 6.91
CA PHE A 50 -17.41 -4.24 7.92
C PHE A 50 -17.13 -3.42 9.16
N ALA A 51 -17.17 -4.09 10.32
CA ALA A 51 -16.81 -3.52 11.62
C ALA A 51 -15.71 -4.35 12.26
N TRP A 52 -14.80 -3.71 12.99
CA TRP A 52 -13.84 -4.44 13.83
C TRP A 52 -14.59 -5.22 14.91
N SER A 53 -14.29 -6.52 15.07
CA SER A 53 -15.06 -7.39 15.97
C SER A 53 -14.89 -7.02 17.45
N ASP A 54 -13.75 -6.42 17.82
CA ASP A 54 -13.42 -6.04 19.21
C ASP A 54 -14.06 -4.71 19.64
N THR A 55 -14.18 -3.74 18.73
CA THR A 55 -14.73 -2.40 19.04
C THR A 55 -16.12 -2.17 18.46
N ASN A 56 -16.58 -3.06 17.57
CA ASN A 56 -17.78 -2.88 16.75
C ASN A 56 -17.77 -1.57 15.92
N GLU A 57 -16.59 -0.97 15.73
CA GLU A 57 -16.42 0.23 14.92
C GLU A 57 -16.35 -0.13 13.44
N LEU A 58 -17.15 0.55 12.60
CA LEU A 58 -17.03 0.43 11.15
C LEU A 58 -15.62 0.77 10.69
N ILE A 59 -15.05 -0.06 9.82
CA ILE A 59 -13.68 0.13 9.35
C ILE A 59 -13.52 1.46 8.60
N SER A 60 -14.57 1.89 7.89
CA SER A 60 -14.62 3.22 7.28
C SER A 60 -14.50 4.35 8.30
N ASN A 61 -15.11 4.22 9.47
CA ASN A 61 -15.03 5.21 10.55
C ASN A 61 -13.65 5.21 11.20
N TYR A 62 -13.08 4.02 11.42
CA TYR A 62 -11.70 3.85 11.86
C TYR A 62 -10.72 4.57 10.92
N TYR A 63 -10.84 4.37 9.60
CA TYR A 63 -10.04 5.08 8.62
C TYR A 63 -10.28 6.59 8.64
N ALA A 64 -11.53 7.03 8.68
CA ALA A 64 -11.86 8.45 8.73
C ALA A 64 -11.25 9.15 9.95
N ARG A 65 -11.30 8.50 11.14
CA ARG A 65 -10.72 9.00 12.39
C ARG A 65 -9.21 9.19 12.27
N HIS A 66 -8.49 8.19 11.77
CA HIS A 66 -7.02 8.23 11.68
C HIS A 66 -6.51 9.01 10.45
N ARG A 67 -7.38 9.32 9.48
CA ARG A 67 -7.11 10.20 8.33
C ARG A 67 -7.33 11.69 8.60
N LYS A 68 -7.89 12.09 9.75
CA LYS A 68 -8.32 13.49 9.98
C LYS A 68 -7.21 14.52 9.75
N ALA A 69 -5.96 14.18 10.05
CA ALA A 69 -4.80 15.05 9.86
C ALA A 69 -4.11 14.89 8.49
N ALA A 70 -4.58 13.96 7.64
CA ALA A 70 -3.97 13.70 6.34
C ALA A 70 -4.46 14.72 5.30
N SER A 71 -3.53 15.28 4.54
CA SER A 71 -3.86 16.10 3.37
C SER A 71 -4.13 15.25 2.13
N ALA A 72 -4.77 15.83 1.12
CA ALA A 72 -5.05 15.11 -0.13
C ALA A 72 -3.78 14.62 -0.84
N SER A 73 -2.69 15.38 -0.77
CA SER A 73 -1.38 14.98 -1.32
C SER A 73 -0.79 13.79 -0.56
N ASP A 74 -0.99 13.71 0.76
CA ASP A 74 -0.51 12.59 1.57
C ASP A 74 -1.17 11.28 1.18
N LEU A 75 -2.48 11.32 0.98
CA LEU A 75 -3.26 10.18 0.51
C LEU A 75 -2.89 9.79 -0.92
N TRP A 76 -2.57 10.75 -1.78
CA TRP A 76 -2.14 10.48 -3.14
C TRP A 76 -0.74 9.82 -3.20
N TRP A 77 0.21 10.30 -2.39
CA TRP A 77 1.54 9.70 -2.26
C TRP A 77 1.50 8.30 -1.64
N CYS A 78 0.60 8.07 -0.69
CA CYS A 78 0.36 6.74 -0.12
C CYS A 78 -0.49 5.84 -1.02
N GLY A 79 -1.16 6.37 -2.05
CA GLY A 79 -1.99 5.62 -2.98
C GLY A 79 -1.24 5.16 -4.23
N ASN A 80 -2.00 4.71 -5.24
CA ASN A 80 -1.47 4.23 -6.52
C ASN A 80 -0.76 5.32 -7.34
N GLY A 81 -1.04 6.61 -7.06
CA GLY A 81 -0.40 7.74 -7.73
C GLY A 81 1.08 7.85 -7.40
N GLY A 82 1.41 7.89 -6.09
CA GLY A 82 2.81 7.89 -5.64
C GLY A 82 3.58 6.65 -6.10
N LEU A 83 2.89 5.50 -6.17
CA LEU A 83 3.47 4.27 -6.71
C LEU A 83 3.87 4.40 -8.18
N ALA A 84 2.94 4.83 -9.03
CA ALA A 84 3.18 4.97 -10.46
C ALA A 84 4.33 5.94 -10.75
N VAL A 85 4.42 7.04 -10.00
CA VAL A 85 5.51 8.01 -10.16
C VAL A 85 6.86 7.44 -9.76
N LEU A 86 6.98 6.83 -8.58
CA LEU A 86 8.27 6.31 -8.10
C LEU A 86 8.75 5.12 -8.93
N ALA A 87 7.86 4.18 -9.26
CA ALA A 87 8.19 3.07 -10.14
C ALA A 87 8.52 3.55 -11.56
N GLY A 88 7.78 4.53 -12.08
CA GLY A 88 8.01 5.13 -13.40
C GLY A 88 9.35 5.83 -13.50
N LEU A 89 9.71 6.66 -12.51
CA LEU A 89 11.01 7.34 -12.46
C LEU A 89 12.17 6.33 -12.42
N GLY A 90 12.06 5.29 -11.60
CA GLY A 90 13.06 4.21 -11.56
C GLY A 90 13.18 3.47 -12.90
N SER A 91 12.05 3.18 -13.55
CA SER A 91 12.03 2.51 -14.85
C SER A 91 12.68 3.36 -15.93
N VAL A 92 12.31 4.65 -16.02
CA VAL A 92 12.87 5.61 -16.99
C VAL A 92 14.37 5.76 -16.80
N ALA A 93 14.84 5.89 -15.55
CA ALA A 93 16.27 5.94 -15.25
C ALA A 93 17.01 4.69 -15.73
N GLY A 94 16.43 3.50 -15.51
CA GLY A 94 16.98 2.23 -16.00
C GLY A 94 17.06 2.14 -17.53
N ILE A 95 16.02 2.60 -18.24
CA ILE A 95 16.01 2.66 -19.70
C ILE A 95 17.09 3.61 -20.21
N ILE A 96 17.21 4.82 -19.65
CA ILE A 96 18.22 5.81 -20.05
C ILE A 96 19.63 5.23 -19.87
N LEU A 97 19.90 4.59 -18.73
CA LEU A 97 21.18 3.94 -18.47
C LEU A 97 21.46 2.80 -19.46
N GLY A 98 20.45 1.99 -19.79
CA GLY A 98 20.57 0.94 -20.80
C GLY A 98 20.90 1.48 -22.19
N ILE A 99 20.25 2.56 -22.61
CA ILE A 99 20.53 3.22 -23.90
C ILE A 99 21.98 3.72 -23.94
N ILE A 100 22.44 4.39 -22.87
CA ILE A 100 23.82 4.89 -22.77
C ILE A 100 24.83 3.73 -22.91
N LEU A 101 24.59 2.60 -22.23
CA LEU A 101 25.45 1.42 -22.32
C LEU A 101 25.38 0.73 -23.70
N GLY A 102 24.21 0.76 -24.35
CA GLY A 102 24.02 0.19 -25.67
C GLY A 102 24.79 0.93 -26.77
N VAL A 103 24.90 2.25 -26.64
CA VAL A 103 25.68 3.09 -27.56
C VAL A 103 27.19 2.84 -27.41
N THR A 104 27.66 2.50 -26.20
CA THR A 104 29.11 2.30 -25.94
C THR A 104 29.61 0.89 -26.19
N THR A 105 28.75 -0.12 -26.16
CA THR A 105 29.14 -1.53 -26.32
C THR A 105 28.53 -2.15 -27.57
N THR A 106 27.31 -2.68 -27.44
CA THR A 106 26.49 -3.19 -28.54
C THR A 106 25.02 -2.96 -28.21
N TRP A 107 24.20 -2.75 -29.25
CA TRP A 107 22.78 -2.46 -29.07
C TRP A 107 22.01 -3.57 -28.32
N LEU A 108 22.38 -4.84 -28.54
CA LEU A 108 21.79 -6.00 -27.85
C LEU A 108 22.06 -5.97 -26.34
N ILE A 109 23.32 -5.71 -25.95
CA ILE A 109 23.69 -5.63 -24.53
C ILE A 109 22.96 -4.47 -23.87
N GLY A 110 22.90 -3.31 -24.52
CA GLY A 110 22.17 -2.14 -24.02
C GLY A 110 20.67 -2.40 -23.83
N LEU A 111 20.04 -3.12 -24.76
CA LEU A 111 18.62 -3.45 -24.68
C LEU A 111 18.33 -4.37 -23.49
N VAL A 112 19.11 -5.45 -23.34
CA VAL A 112 18.95 -6.40 -22.21
C VAL A 112 19.24 -5.72 -20.87
N THR A 113 20.36 -4.99 -20.76
CA THR A 113 20.69 -4.28 -19.52
C THR A 113 19.68 -3.17 -19.21
N GLY A 114 19.17 -2.44 -20.20
CA GLY A 114 18.14 -1.43 -20.01
C GLY A 114 16.84 -1.99 -19.44
N ILE A 115 16.37 -3.13 -19.94
CA ILE A 115 15.17 -3.80 -19.40
C ILE A 115 15.41 -4.24 -17.94
N LEU A 116 16.56 -4.88 -17.66
CA LEU A 116 16.89 -5.34 -16.31
C LEU A 116 16.99 -4.17 -15.31
N LEU A 117 17.64 -3.08 -15.71
CA LEU A 117 17.74 -1.87 -14.90
C LEU A 117 16.39 -1.19 -14.71
N ALA A 118 15.52 -1.20 -15.72
CA ALA A 118 14.18 -0.64 -15.61
C ALA A 118 13.33 -1.41 -14.59
N ILE A 119 13.35 -2.75 -14.64
CA ILE A 119 12.65 -3.61 -13.67
C ILE A 119 13.21 -3.37 -12.26
N THR A 120 14.54 -3.35 -12.12
CA THR A 120 15.20 -3.12 -10.82
C THR A 120 14.85 -1.73 -10.28
N GLY A 121 14.84 -0.71 -11.13
CA GLY A 121 14.44 0.64 -10.79
C GLY A 121 12.97 0.73 -10.33
N ALA A 122 12.07 0.01 -10.99
CA ALA A 122 10.67 -0.09 -10.58
C ALA A 122 10.53 -0.72 -9.19
N ILE A 123 11.26 -1.81 -8.91
CA ILE A 123 11.28 -2.48 -7.60
C ILE A 123 11.86 -1.55 -6.53
N LEU A 124 12.94 -0.83 -6.82
CA LEU A 124 13.51 0.16 -5.90
C LEU A 124 12.52 1.29 -5.62
N GLY A 125 11.76 1.74 -6.63
CA GLY A 125 10.68 2.73 -6.46
C GLY A 125 9.56 2.22 -5.55
N LEU A 126 9.15 0.96 -5.71
CA LEU A 126 8.21 0.27 -4.82
C LEU A 126 8.70 0.26 -3.37
N VAL A 127 9.95 -0.18 -3.15
CA VAL A 127 10.55 -0.25 -1.82
C VAL A 127 10.67 1.16 -1.20
N ALA A 128 11.15 2.13 -1.98
CA ALA A 128 11.31 3.52 -1.53
C ALA A 128 9.96 4.13 -1.09
N ARG A 129 8.87 3.84 -1.80
CA ARG A 129 7.52 4.26 -1.39
C ARG A 129 7.17 3.73 -0.01
N GLU A 130 7.31 2.42 0.19
CA GLU A 130 6.95 1.76 1.46
C GLU A 130 7.83 2.23 2.62
N THR A 131 9.15 2.26 2.42
CA THR A 131 10.09 2.52 3.52
C THR A 131 10.29 3.99 3.83
N LEU A 132 10.24 4.87 2.82
CA LEU A 132 10.53 6.29 3.01
C LEU A 132 9.25 7.11 3.11
N PHE A 133 8.37 7.00 2.12
CA PHE A 133 7.21 7.88 2.01
C PHE A 133 6.07 7.44 2.93
N SER A 134 5.63 6.18 2.84
CA SER A 134 4.53 5.66 3.65
C SER A 134 4.86 5.78 5.13
N ARG A 135 6.02 5.29 5.57
CA ARG A 135 6.45 5.41 6.98
C ARG A 135 6.53 6.85 7.48
N ARG A 136 7.06 7.80 6.69
CA ARG A 136 7.13 9.20 7.11
C ARG A 136 5.75 9.85 7.19
N ILE A 137 4.89 9.57 6.22
CA ILE A 137 3.53 10.11 6.18
C ILE A 137 2.70 9.54 7.32
N VAL A 138 2.69 8.22 7.50
CA VAL A 138 2.01 7.53 8.61
C VAL A 138 2.51 8.05 9.96
N LYS A 139 3.82 8.20 10.15
CA LYS A 139 4.37 8.75 11.41
C LYS A 139 3.89 10.18 11.68
N ARG A 140 3.83 11.03 10.67
CA ARG A 140 3.37 12.42 10.81
C ARG A 140 1.86 12.50 11.02
N VAL A 141 1.06 11.70 10.31
CA VAL A 141 -0.42 11.78 10.31
C VAL A 141 -1.00 11.01 11.49
N CYS A 142 -0.56 9.77 11.70
CA CYS A 142 -1.09 8.86 12.70
C CYS A 142 -0.27 8.85 14.00
N GLY A 143 0.89 9.52 14.04
CA GLY A 143 1.74 9.59 15.24
C GLY A 143 2.46 8.28 15.60
N VAL A 144 2.30 7.24 14.79
CA VAL A 144 2.85 5.89 15.04
C VAL A 144 3.77 5.46 13.91
N ASN A 145 4.78 4.64 14.22
CA ASN A 145 5.65 4.05 13.18
C ASN A 145 5.03 2.82 12.51
N ASP A 146 4.01 2.22 13.13
CA ASP A 146 3.33 1.01 12.66
C ASP A 146 1.83 1.15 12.91
N THR A 147 1.03 1.03 11.86
CA THR A 147 -0.44 1.18 11.90
C THR A 147 -1.11 0.05 12.65
N ARG A 148 -0.44 -1.09 12.82
CA ARG A 148 -0.92 -2.22 13.65
C ARG A 148 -0.98 -1.87 15.14
N MET A 149 -0.42 -0.73 15.55
CA MET A 149 -0.53 -0.21 16.91
C MET A 149 -1.76 0.67 17.12
N LEU A 150 -2.46 1.05 16.04
CA LEU A 150 -3.66 1.87 16.11
C LEU A 150 -4.85 1.03 16.60
N ARG A 151 -5.62 1.60 17.53
CA ARG A 151 -6.89 1.01 18.00
C ARG A 151 -8.08 1.62 17.27
#